data_AF-A0A842Y3E2-F1
#
_entry.id   AF-A0A842Y3E2-F1
#
_cell.length_a   1.000
_cell.length_b   1.000
_cell.length_c   1.000
_cell.angle_alpha   90.00
_cell.angle_beta   90.00
_cell.angle_gamma   90.00
#
_symmetry.space_group_name_H-M   'P 1'
#
loop_
_entity.id
_entity.type
_entity.pdbx_description
1 polymer ?
#
loop_
_entity_poly.entity_id
_entity_poly.type
_entity_poly.pdbx_seq_one_letter_code
_entity_poly.pdbx_strand_id
1 'polypeptide(L)'
;MIITRHISLDNDCIRKIEPYVRKHNNNFSAAIREIIDQAGKYNSKGDSSQVDNPLFRWMLTGMDGFLIPDNILSETIDKRLINSMGEFEKFLNNRFEELGWGVNIDIKYDNDSSPIDAMVEIKGASMKTKLVASLVSHFLVRNSPEHSPLEVKSVMNSSNCIRVELSKSNKNDGEKSLVKFFGCMDEPVNTIKSRIGFWKKILDRHKLSNYNMVTVHRNYFEDLLAARTPMGEIIIENLARKPVTEISLGELLPLIKDVYETSRVVDRVDIDRETIILYHNYRNKEAIEKLKKSLFSLLETNGHLYDAKATANMLVLVHRPDIGLKINEIIDNLRINHSRLDQELILFIAFLKQLKNIPDI
;
A
#
# COMPACT_ATOMS: atom_id res chain seq x y z
N MET A 1 -56.83 7.94 -15.82
CA MET A 1 -57.89 8.80 -15.26
C MET A 1 -57.25 9.72 -14.21
N ILE A 2 -57.39 11.04 -14.32
CA ILE A 2 -56.84 11.97 -13.33
C ILE A 2 -57.89 12.16 -12.23
N ILE A 3 -57.54 11.86 -10.98
CA ILE A 3 -58.39 12.08 -9.81
C ILE A 3 -57.83 13.29 -9.06
N THR A 4 -58.65 14.32 -8.87
CA THR A 4 -58.27 15.53 -8.13
C THR A 4 -58.68 15.40 -6.67
N ARG A 5 -57.76 15.71 -5.75
CA ARG A 5 -58.01 15.74 -4.31
C ARG A 5 -57.43 17.02 -3.72
N HIS A 6 -58.07 17.53 -2.67
CA HIS A 6 -57.59 18.69 -1.94
C HIS A 6 -56.79 18.24 -0.71
N ILE A 7 -55.64 18.87 -0.49
CA ILE A 7 -54.76 18.65 0.66
C ILE A 7 -54.50 19.98 1.35
N SER A 8 -54.47 19.98 2.68
CA SER A 8 -54.09 21.15 3.48
C SER A 8 -52.68 20.94 4.01
N LEU A 9 -51.80 21.93 3.83
CA LEU A 9 -50.41 21.92 4.27
C LEU A 9 -50.12 23.21 5.03
N ASP A 10 -49.34 23.13 6.09
CA ASP A 10 -48.85 24.33 6.77
C ASP A 10 -47.73 25.02 5.97
N ASN A 11 -47.41 26.25 6.37
CA ASN A 11 -46.41 27.07 5.68
C ASN A 11 -44.98 26.53 5.78
N ASP A 12 -44.66 25.71 6.78
CA ASP A 12 -43.32 25.10 6.91
C ASP A 12 -43.17 23.94 5.93
N CYS A 13 -44.23 23.16 5.76
CA CYS A 13 -44.32 22.11 4.75
C CYS A 13 -44.25 22.71 3.34
N ILE A 14 -44.96 23.83 3.09
CA ILE A 14 -44.89 24.57 1.82
C ILE A 14 -43.45 25.02 1.54
N ARG A 15 -42.76 25.61 2.52
CA ARG A 15 -41.36 26.05 2.36
C ARG A 15 -40.41 24.91 2.02
N LYS A 16 -40.61 23.73 2.60
CA LYS A 16 -39.78 22.53 2.33
C LYS A 16 -39.98 21.99 0.92
N ILE A 17 -41.20 22.06 0.37
CA ILE A 17 -41.49 21.58 -1.00
C ILE A 17 -41.29 22.66 -2.06
N GLU A 18 -41.09 23.91 -1.66
CA GLU A 18 -40.92 25.05 -2.55
C GLU A 18 -39.82 24.88 -3.62
N PRO A 19 -38.67 24.23 -3.35
CA PRO A 19 -37.69 23.93 -4.38
C PRO A 19 -38.27 23.04 -5.50
N TYR A 20 -39.10 22.06 -5.16
CA TYR A 20 -39.77 21.16 -6.10
C TYR A 20 -40.89 21.88 -6.84
N VAL A 21 -41.61 22.78 -6.17
CA VAL A 21 -42.69 23.58 -6.77
C VAL A 21 -42.14 24.55 -7.82
N ARG A 22 -41.04 25.24 -7.50
CA ARG A 22 -40.36 26.15 -8.44
C ARG A 22 -39.82 25.39 -9.65
N LYS A 23 -39.30 24.18 -9.44
CA LYS A 23 -38.83 23.28 -10.52
C LYS A 23 -39.94 22.97 -11.54
N HIS A 24 -41.20 22.97 -11.13
CA HIS A 24 -42.35 22.77 -12.00
C HIS A 24 -43.07 24.08 -12.38
N ASN A 25 -42.35 25.20 -12.49
CA ASN A 25 -42.92 26.52 -12.83
C ASN A 25 -44.08 26.93 -11.91
N ASN A 26 -43.91 26.68 -10.61
CA ASN A 26 -44.89 26.90 -9.56
C ASN A 26 -46.15 26.01 -9.65
N ASN A 27 -46.09 24.90 -10.40
CA ASN A 27 -47.15 23.90 -10.43
C ASN A 27 -47.00 22.90 -9.27
N PHE A 28 -47.76 23.14 -8.20
CA PHE A 28 -47.79 22.26 -7.02
C PHE A 28 -48.23 20.84 -7.33
N SER A 29 -49.21 20.64 -8.21
CA SER A 29 -49.70 19.28 -8.51
C SER A 29 -48.66 18.44 -9.25
N ALA A 30 -47.88 19.05 -10.14
CA ALA A 30 -46.77 18.37 -10.81
C ALA A 30 -45.64 18.03 -9.81
N ALA A 31 -45.28 18.98 -8.94
CA ALA A 31 -44.27 18.78 -7.91
C ALA A 31 -44.66 17.67 -6.92
N ILE A 32 -45.92 17.66 -6.46
CA ILE A 32 -46.43 16.63 -5.55
C ILE A 32 -46.49 15.27 -6.23
N ARG A 33 -46.85 15.17 -7.52
CA ARG A 33 -46.78 13.89 -8.25
C ARG A 33 -45.34 13.38 -8.40
N GLU A 34 -44.37 14.24 -8.68
CA GLU A 34 -42.96 13.83 -8.70
C GLU A 34 -42.50 13.31 -7.34
N ILE A 35 -42.85 14.01 -6.26
CA ILE A 35 -42.51 13.58 -4.89
C ILE A 35 -43.17 12.23 -4.56
N ILE A 36 -44.43 12.04 -4.95
CA ILE A 36 -45.16 10.78 -4.75
C ILE A 36 -44.59 9.66 -5.64
N ASP A 37 -44.17 9.95 -6.87
CA ASP A 37 -43.53 8.96 -7.75
C ASP A 37 -42.15 8.55 -7.22
N GLN A 38 -41.38 9.48 -6.64
CA GLN A 38 -40.15 9.17 -5.94
C GLN A 38 -40.42 8.31 -4.70
N ALA A 39 -41.40 8.70 -3.86
CA ALA A 39 -41.87 7.88 -2.74
C ALA A 39 -42.36 6.49 -3.19
N GLY A 40 -42.97 6.38 -4.38
CA GLY A 40 -43.45 5.14 -4.98
C GLY A 40 -42.32 4.24 -5.50
N LYS A 41 -41.25 4.82 -6.08
CA LYS A 41 -40.04 4.08 -6.49
C LYS A 41 -39.29 3.46 -5.30
N TYR A 42 -39.35 4.10 -4.12
CA TYR A 42 -38.86 3.50 -2.87
C TYR A 42 -39.69 2.28 -2.40
N ASN A 43 -40.87 2.06 -2.98
CA ASN A 43 -41.79 0.99 -2.58
C ASN A 43 -41.93 -0.15 -3.62
N SER A 44 -41.09 -0.23 -4.65
CA SER A 44 -41.14 -1.34 -5.63
C SER A 44 -39.82 -2.09 -5.78
N LYS A 45 -39.77 -3.27 -5.13
CA LYS A 45 -38.91 -4.43 -5.42
C LYS A 45 -37.39 -4.21 -5.33
N GLY A 46 -36.92 -4.37 -4.10
CA GLY A 46 -35.53 -4.62 -3.72
C GLY A 46 -35.37 -4.13 -2.30
N ASP A 47 -34.98 -5.00 -1.36
CA ASP A 47 -34.69 -4.66 0.04
C ASP A 47 -33.54 -3.63 0.12
N SER A 48 -33.81 -2.39 -0.26
CA SER A 48 -32.88 -1.27 -0.11
C SER A 48 -33.02 -0.74 1.30
N SER A 49 -32.27 -1.33 2.22
CA SER A 49 -31.99 -0.70 3.51
C SER A 49 -31.20 0.57 3.22
N GLN A 50 -31.89 1.71 3.17
CA GLN A 50 -31.21 2.99 3.03
C GLN A 50 -30.26 3.18 4.20
N VAL A 51 -28.98 3.35 3.89
CA VAL A 51 -27.96 3.68 4.87
C VAL A 51 -27.73 5.18 4.80
N ASP A 52 -27.78 5.86 5.94
CA ASP A 52 -27.43 7.27 6.02
C ASP A 52 -25.97 7.49 5.59
N ASN A 53 -25.71 8.65 4.99
CA ASN A 53 -24.41 8.94 4.40
C ASN A 53 -23.23 8.82 5.41
N PRO A 54 -23.36 9.22 6.70
CA PRO A 54 -22.35 8.95 7.72
C PRO A 54 -22.05 7.47 7.93
N LEU A 55 -23.07 6.61 8.13
CA LEU A 55 -22.85 5.17 8.28
C LEU A 55 -22.25 4.56 7.00
N PHE A 56 -22.70 4.98 5.83
CA PHE A 56 -22.13 4.51 4.56
C PHE A 56 -20.65 4.89 4.45
N ARG A 57 -20.28 6.13 4.77
CA ARG A 57 -18.87 6.56 4.81
C ARG A 57 -18.06 5.76 5.82
N TRP A 58 -18.61 5.46 6.99
CA TRP A 58 -17.93 4.65 8.00
C TRP A 58 -17.66 3.23 7.48
N MET A 59 -18.63 2.59 6.83
CA MET A 59 -18.44 1.27 6.20
C MET A 59 -17.38 1.31 5.10
N LEU A 60 -17.42 2.30 4.20
CA LEU A 60 -16.40 2.46 3.16
C LEU A 60 -15.00 2.65 3.75
N THR A 61 -14.88 3.35 4.87
CA THR A 61 -13.61 3.54 5.57
C THR A 61 -13.12 2.23 6.19
N GLY A 62 -14.03 1.45 6.78
CA GLY A 62 -13.69 0.15 7.38
C GLY A 62 -13.32 -0.93 6.36
N MET A 63 -13.78 -0.79 5.11
CA MET A 63 -13.47 -1.69 4.00
C MET A 63 -12.26 -1.23 3.16
N ASP A 64 -11.65 -0.08 3.47
CA ASP A 64 -10.48 0.40 2.73
C ASP A 64 -9.32 -0.60 2.89
N GLY A 65 -8.73 -1.00 1.76
CA GLY A 65 -7.63 -1.98 1.71
C GLY A 65 -8.06 -3.45 1.77
N PHE A 66 -9.35 -3.78 1.71
CA PHE A 66 -9.83 -5.16 1.55
C PHE A 66 -10.29 -5.43 0.12
N LEU A 67 -9.99 -6.62 -0.40
CA LEU A 67 -10.61 -7.07 -1.64
C LEU A 67 -12.08 -7.43 -1.43
N ILE A 68 -12.87 -7.13 -2.45
CA ILE A 68 -14.28 -7.53 -2.47
C ILE A 68 -14.34 -9.07 -2.57
N PRO A 69 -15.02 -9.77 -1.66
CA PRO A 69 -15.14 -11.22 -1.73
C PRO A 69 -15.77 -11.71 -3.04
N ASP A 70 -15.28 -12.83 -3.58
CA ASP A 70 -15.70 -13.35 -4.89
C ASP A 70 -17.22 -13.60 -4.97
N ASN A 71 -17.84 -14.06 -3.88
CA ASN A 71 -19.29 -14.27 -3.83
C ASN A 71 -20.05 -12.94 -3.99
N ILE A 72 -19.63 -11.88 -3.31
CA ILE A 72 -20.23 -10.55 -3.41
C ILE A 72 -20.01 -9.96 -4.80
N LEU A 73 -18.81 -10.16 -5.39
CA LEU A 73 -18.52 -9.71 -6.75
C LEU A 73 -19.47 -10.37 -7.76
N SER A 74 -19.70 -11.68 -7.64
CA SER A 74 -20.59 -12.43 -8.52
C SER A 74 -22.07 -12.07 -8.36
N GLU A 75 -22.50 -11.67 -7.15
CA GLU A 75 -23.85 -11.15 -6.90
C GLU A 75 -24.03 -9.73 -7.44
N THR A 76 -22.96 -8.93 -7.44
CA THR A 76 -23.00 -7.53 -7.88
C THR A 76 -22.94 -7.40 -9.39
N ILE A 77 -22.15 -8.26 -10.04
CA ILE A 77 -21.86 -8.20 -11.48
C ILE A 77 -22.06 -9.61 -12.07
N ASP A 78 -23.20 -9.84 -12.73
CA ASP A 78 -23.42 -11.08 -13.45
C ASP A 78 -22.63 -11.08 -14.76
N LYS A 79 -21.55 -11.86 -14.78
CA LYS A 79 -20.69 -12.05 -15.96
C LYS A 79 -21.48 -12.44 -17.21
N ARG A 80 -22.58 -13.20 -17.07
CA ARG A 80 -23.35 -13.69 -18.23
C ARG A 80 -24.06 -12.58 -18.99
N LEU A 81 -24.23 -11.42 -18.35
CA LEU A 81 -24.91 -10.26 -18.93
C LEU A 81 -23.92 -9.26 -19.55
N ILE A 82 -22.61 -9.49 -19.43
CA ILE A 82 -21.56 -8.57 -19.86
C ILE A 82 -20.64 -9.29 -20.82
N ASN A 83 -20.78 -9.02 -22.12
CA ASN A 83 -20.02 -9.69 -23.17
C ASN A 83 -18.88 -8.83 -23.73
N SER A 84 -18.81 -7.55 -23.34
CA SER A 84 -17.77 -6.64 -23.80
C SER A 84 -17.43 -5.53 -22.81
N MET A 85 -16.28 -4.88 -22.98
CA MET A 85 -15.82 -3.78 -22.14
C MET A 85 -16.77 -2.58 -22.20
N GLY A 86 -17.32 -2.28 -23.37
CA GLY A 86 -18.30 -1.20 -23.54
C GLY A 86 -19.64 -1.50 -22.87
N GLU A 87 -20.11 -2.75 -22.88
CA GLU A 87 -21.29 -3.17 -22.12
C GLU A 87 -21.03 -3.09 -20.61
N PHE A 88 -19.82 -3.48 -20.18
CA PHE A 88 -19.42 -3.42 -18.79
C PHE A 88 -19.42 -1.99 -18.24
N GLU A 89 -18.81 -1.05 -18.97
CA GLU A 89 -18.81 0.37 -18.59
C GLU A 89 -20.23 0.92 -18.45
N LYS A 90 -21.10 0.66 -19.44
CA LYS A 90 -22.50 1.10 -19.41
C LYS A 90 -23.26 0.50 -18.24
N PHE A 91 -23.09 -0.80 -17.99
CA PHE A 91 -23.71 -1.48 -16.85
C PHE A 91 -23.34 -0.81 -15.53
N LEU A 92 -22.05 -0.56 -15.31
CA LEU A 92 -21.58 0.05 -14.06
C LEU A 92 -22.08 1.49 -13.90
N ASN A 93 -22.00 2.32 -14.94
CA ASN A 93 -22.47 3.70 -14.89
C ASN A 93 -23.97 3.76 -14.59
N ASN A 94 -24.80 2.96 -15.27
CA ASN A 94 -26.23 2.87 -14.99
C ASN A 94 -26.48 2.44 -13.54
N ARG A 95 -25.76 1.41 -13.06
CA ARG A 95 -25.90 0.89 -11.70
C ARG A 95 -25.56 1.93 -10.64
N PHE A 96 -24.46 2.67 -10.80
CA PHE A 96 -24.05 3.69 -9.81
C PHE A 96 -24.88 4.98 -9.91
N GLU A 97 -25.46 5.26 -11.07
CA GLU A 97 -26.47 6.31 -11.23
C GLU A 97 -27.76 5.96 -10.48
N GLU A 98 -28.28 4.74 -10.62
CA GLU A 98 -29.45 4.24 -9.87
C GLU A 98 -29.24 4.30 -8.36
N LEU A 99 -28.03 3.99 -7.90
CA LEU A 99 -27.65 4.05 -6.49
C LEU A 99 -27.42 5.50 -6.00
N GLY A 100 -27.40 6.50 -6.89
CA GLY A 100 -27.13 7.89 -6.55
C GLY A 100 -25.72 8.13 -6.00
N TRP A 101 -24.74 7.32 -6.43
CA TRP A 101 -23.39 7.39 -5.87
C TRP A 101 -22.60 8.60 -6.36
N GLY A 102 -22.96 9.14 -7.53
CA GLY A 102 -22.25 10.26 -8.16
C GLY A 102 -20.85 9.86 -8.61
N VAL A 103 -20.72 8.64 -9.15
CA VAL A 103 -19.50 8.09 -9.71
C VAL A 103 -19.68 7.95 -11.23
N ASN A 104 -18.68 8.36 -11.99
CA ASN A 104 -18.64 8.18 -13.44
C ASN A 104 -17.37 7.39 -13.82
N ILE A 105 -17.52 6.40 -14.69
CA ILE A 105 -16.48 5.46 -15.08
C ILE A 105 -16.27 5.57 -16.58
N ASP A 106 -15.02 5.74 -17.01
CA ASP A 106 -14.59 5.74 -18.41
C ASP A 106 -13.53 4.64 -18.55
N ILE A 107 -13.76 3.66 -19.43
CA ILE A 107 -12.83 2.56 -19.67
C ILE A 107 -12.28 2.69 -21.09
N LYS A 108 -10.98 2.99 -21.19
CA LYS A 108 -10.26 2.95 -22.46
C LYS A 108 -9.61 1.59 -22.62
N TYR A 109 -9.74 0.99 -23.79
CA TYR A 109 -9.22 -0.34 -24.06
C TYR A 109 -8.82 -0.47 -25.53
N ASP A 110 -7.87 -1.35 -25.81
CA ASP A 110 -7.41 -1.66 -27.15
C ASP A 110 -8.33 -2.65 -27.89
N ASN A 111 -8.98 -3.55 -27.15
CA ASN A 111 -9.90 -4.54 -27.70
C ASN A 111 -11.12 -4.76 -26.77
N ASP A 112 -12.32 -4.78 -27.34
CA ASP A 112 -13.59 -4.83 -26.59
C ASP A 112 -13.87 -6.18 -25.92
N SER A 113 -13.35 -7.27 -26.46
CA SER A 113 -13.62 -8.65 -25.98
C SER A 113 -12.40 -9.33 -25.36
N SER A 114 -11.19 -8.86 -25.66
CA SER A 114 -9.94 -9.42 -25.14
C SER A 114 -8.88 -8.34 -25.02
N PRO A 115 -9.08 -7.36 -24.11
CA PRO A 115 -8.13 -6.27 -23.93
C PRO A 115 -6.74 -6.79 -23.55
N ILE A 116 -5.71 -6.21 -24.16
CA ILE A 116 -4.31 -6.36 -23.75
C ILE A 116 -3.95 -5.21 -22.82
N ASP A 117 -4.45 -4.01 -23.11
CA ASP A 117 -4.24 -2.81 -22.31
C ASP A 117 -5.58 -2.12 -22.04
N ALA A 118 -5.80 -1.76 -20.78
CA ALA A 118 -6.99 -1.03 -20.36
C ALA A 118 -6.63 0.07 -19.35
N MET A 119 -7.27 1.22 -19.49
CA MET A 119 -7.18 2.33 -18.57
C MET A 119 -8.58 2.67 -18.06
N VAL A 120 -8.79 2.49 -16.76
CA VAL A 120 -10.05 2.82 -16.10
C VAL A 120 -9.89 4.16 -15.41
N GLU A 121 -10.75 5.13 -15.72
CA GLU A 121 -10.81 6.43 -15.07
C GLU A 121 -12.13 6.58 -14.32
N ILE A 122 -12.06 6.82 -13.01
CA ILE A 122 -13.21 6.83 -12.11
C ILE A 122 -13.29 8.18 -11.41
N LYS A 123 -14.31 8.97 -11.75
CA LYS A 123 -14.54 10.31 -11.22
C LYS A 123 -15.65 10.31 -10.19
N GLY A 124 -15.47 11.05 -9.09
CA GLY A 124 -16.47 11.16 -8.03
C GLY A 124 -15.85 11.46 -6.66
N ALA A 125 -16.62 11.25 -5.60
CA ALA A 125 -16.13 11.42 -4.23
C ALA A 125 -15.11 10.34 -3.86
N SER A 126 -13.97 10.75 -3.29
CA SER A 126 -12.78 9.91 -3.08
C SER A 126 -13.01 8.53 -2.43
N MET A 127 -13.88 8.42 -1.43
CA MET A 127 -14.12 7.12 -0.76
C MET A 127 -14.92 6.16 -1.63
N LYS A 128 -15.88 6.66 -2.41
CA LYS A 128 -16.70 5.83 -3.31
C LYS A 128 -15.87 5.39 -4.51
N THR A 129 -15.06 6.29 -5.07
CA THR A 129 -14.21 5.98 -6.22
C THR A 129 -13.18 4.90 -5.89
N LYS A 130 -12.64 4.84 -4.66
CA LYS A 130 -11.75 3.75 -4.22
C LYS A 130 -12.43 2.37 -4.26
N LEU A 131 -13.64 2.26 -3.69
CA LEU A 131 -14.39 1.01 -3.71
C LEU A 131 -14.71 0.58 -5.14
N VAL A 132 -15.16 1.53 -5.96
CA VAL A 132 -15.46 1.27 -7.38
C VAL A 132 -14.20 0.87 -8.14
N ALA A 133 -13.05 1.50 -7.87
CA ALA A 133 -11.77 1.10 -8.47
C ALA A 133 -11.42 -0.34 -8.13
N SER A 134 -11.51 -0.72 -6.86
CA SER A 134 -11.29 -2.10 -6.42
C SER A 134 -12.26 -3.08 -7.10
N LEU A 135 -13.56 -2.76 -7.15
CA LEU A 135 -14.58 -3.59 -7.81
C LEU A 135 -14.28 -3.80 -9.30
N VAL A 136 -14.02 -2.72 -10.04
CA VAL A 136 -13.77 -2.76 -11.48
C VAL A 136 -12.49 -3.52 -11.76
N SER A 137 -11.39 -3.22 -11.06
CA SER A 137 -10.13 -3.93 -11.22
C SER A 137 -10.27 -5.41 -10.86
N HIS A 138 -10.96 -5.74 -9.77
CA HIS A 138 -11.17 -7.12 -9.37
C HIS A 138 -11.97 -7.89 -10.43
N PHE A 139 -13.05 -7.31 -10.94
CA PHE A 139 -13.84 -7.92 -12.02
C PHE A 139 -12.99 -8.13 -13.28
N LEU A 140 -12.25 -7.12 -13.73
CA LEU A 140 -11.45 -7.19 -14.97
C LEU A 140 -10.33 -8.23 -14.86
N VAL A 141 -9.59 -8.27 -13.75
CA VAL A 141 -8.51 -9.25 -13.55
C VAL A 141 -9.09 -10.67 -13.50
N ARG A 142 -10.16 -10.91 -12.74
CA ARG A 142 -10.75 -12.26 -12.60
C ARG A 142 -11.44 -12.76 -13.86
N ASN A 143 -12.04 -11.86 -14.63
CA ASN A 143 -12.80 -12.21 -15.84
C ASN A 143 -12.00 -12.05 -17.13
N SER A 144 -10.74 -11.63 -17.03
CA SER A 144 -9.84 -11.59 -18.17
C SER A 144 -9.73 -12.99 -18.84
N PRO A 145 -9.70 -13.05 -20.18
CA PRO A 145 -9.60 -14.32 -20.89
C PRO A 145 -8.31 -15.07 -20.56
N GLU A 146 -8.30 -16.40 -20.60
CA GLU A 146 -7.11 -17.19 -20.26
C GLU A 146 -5.91 -16.89 -21.17
N HIS A 147 -6.17 -16.53 -22.43
CA HIS A 147 -5.15 -16.13 -23.41
C HIS A 147 -4.69 -14.68 -23.28
N SER A 148 -5.38 -13.85 -22.48
CA SER A 148 -5.00 -12.47 -22.18
C SER A 148 -5.35 -12.07 -20.73
N PRO A 149 -4.69 -12.66 -19.71
CA PRO A 149 -4.91 -12.28 -18.33
C PRO A 149 -4.47 -10.84 -18.07
N LEU A 150 -5.25 -10.06 -17.34
CA LEU A 150 -4.91 -8.68 -16.99
C LEU A 150 -4.28 -8.59 -15.60
N GLU A 151 -3.37 -7.63 -15.43
CA GLU A 151 -2.73 -7.27 -14.17
C GLU A 151 -2.84 -5.76 -13.97
N VAL A 152 -3.09 -5.32 -12.73
CA VAL A 152 -3.02 -3.90 -12.38
C VAL A 152 -1.56 -3.47 -12.31
N LYS A 153 -1.16 -2.51 -13.16
CA LYS A 153 0.21 -1.97 -13.20
C LYS A 153 0.38 -0.75 -12.31
N SER A 154 -0.61 0.12 -12.29
CA SER A 154 -0.56 1.35 -11.51
C SER A 154 -1.95 1.78 -11.06
N VAL A 155 -2.00 2.47 -9.92
CA VAL A 155 -3.19 3.16 -9.43
C VAL A 155 -2.78 4.58 -9.05
N MET A 156 -3.27 5.56 -9.80
CA MET A 156 -3.07 6.97 -9.51
C MET A 156 -4.31 7.55 -8.85
N ASN A 157 -4.14 8.11 -7.66
CA ASN A 157 -5.24 8.71 -6.90
C ASN A 157 -5.08 10.23 -6.86
N SER A 158 -6.09 10.94 -7.36
CA SER A 158 -6.25 12.38 -7.26
C SER A 158 -7.55 12.72 -6.53
N SER A 159 -7.70 13.95 -6.03
CA SER A 159 -8.78 14.33 -5.09
C SER A 159 -10.19 13.86 -5.48
N ASN A 160 -10.51 13.87 -6.79
CA ASN A 160 -11.82 13.49 -7.32
C ASN A 160 -11.75 12.44 -8.43
N CYS A 161 -10.59 11.82 -8.65
CA CYS A 161 -10.41 10.88 -9.75
C CYS A 161 -9.37 9.81 -9.41
N ILE A 162 -9.70 8.55 -9.65
CA ILE A 162 -8.77 7.41 -9.61
C ILE A 162 -8.58 6.90 -11.02
N ARG A 163 -7.32 6.74 -11.42
CA ARG A 163 -6.95 6.09 -12.67
C ARG A 163 -6.25 4.77 -12.38
N VAL A 164 -6.71 3.72 -13.02
CA VAL A 164 -6.11 2.38 -12.93
C VAL A 164 -5.63 1.98 -14.32
N GLU A 165 -4.36 1.59 -14.40
CA GLU A 165 -3.77 1.06 -15.63
C GLU A 165 -3.63 -0.46 -15.48
N LEU A 166 -4.19 -1.19 -16.45
CA LEU A 166 -4.10 -2.63 -16.53
C LEU A 166 -3.43 -3.02 -17.84
N SER A 167 -2.57 -4.03 -17.78
CA SER A 167 -1.94 -4.60 -18.98
C SER A 167 -1.89 -6.12 -18.89
N LYS A 168 -1.66 -6.77 -20.03
CA LYS A 168 -1.53 -8.22 -20.12
C LYS A 168 -0.40 -8.75 -19.24
N SER A 169 -0.66 -9.87 -18.58
CA SER A 169 0.25 -10.61 -17.73
C SER A 169 -0.17 -12.08 -17.63
N ASN A 170 0.16 -12.75 -16.52
CA ASN A 170 -0.36 -14.07 -16.15
C ASN A 170 -1.36 -13.96 -14.98
N LYS A 171 -2.18 -15.01 -14.79
CA LYS A 171 -3.23 -15.01 -13.74
C LYS A 171 -2.68 -14.79 -12.33
N ASN A 172 -1.52 -15.38 -12.01
CA ASN A 172 -0.93 -15.28 -10.67
C ASN A 172 -0.48 -13.84 -10.35
N ASP A 173 0.16 -13.18 -11.31
CA ASP A 173 0.58 -11.79 -11.16
C ASP A 173 -0.62 -10.85 -11.16
N GLY A 174 -1.68 -11.16 -11.94
CA GLY A 174 -2.98 -10.51 -11.86
C GLY A 174 -3.55 -10.53 -10.44
N GLU A 175 -3.66 -11.71 -9.82
CA GLU A 175 -4.18 -11.85 -8.44
C GLU A 175 -3.30 -11.13 -7.41
N LYS A 176 -1.97 -11.26 -7.51
CA LYS A 176 -1.05 -10.54 -6.63
C LYS A 176 -1.17 -9.02 -6.78
N SER A 177 -1.40 -8.52 -8.00
CA SER A 177 -1.59 -7.09 -8.23
C SER A 177 -2.83 -6.54 -7.53
N LEU A 178 -3.94 -7.31 -7.49
CA LEU A 178 -5.12 -6.92 -6.74
C LEU A 178 -4.82 -6.78 -5.24
N VAL A 179 -4.15 -7.76 -4.65
CA VAL A 179 -3.74 -7.70 -3.23
C VAL A 179 -2.81 -6.51 -2.98
N LYS A 180 -1.84 -6.29 -3.86
CA LYS A 180 -0.88 -5.18 -3.75
C LYS A 180 -1.55 -3.80 -3.74
N PHE A 181 -2.51 -3.57 -4.64
CA PHE A 181 -3.11 -2.24 -4.83
C PHE A 181 -4.39 -2.00 -4.03
N PHE A 182 -5.17 -3.05 -3.76
CA PHE A 182 -6.50 -2.94 -3.15
C PHE A 182 -6.73 -3.84 -1.92
N GLY A 183 -5.89 -4.87 -1.71
CA GLY A 183 -6.06 -5.89 -0.67
C GLY A 183 -5.01 -5.89 0.43
N CYS A 184 -4.33 -4.77 0.67
CA CYS A 184 -3.21 -4.70 1.62
C CYS A 184 -3.60 -5.09 3.07
N MET A 185 -4.87 -5.02 3.42
CA MET A 185 -5.39 -5.40 4.75
C MET A 185 -5.88 -6.84 4.83
N ASP A 186 -6.04 -7.56 3.71
CA ASP A 186 -6.59 -8.92 3.70
C ASP A 186 -5.74 -9.88 4.52
N GLU A 187 -4.44 -9.99 4.20
CA GLU A 187 -3.52 -10.90 4.90
C GLU A 187 -3.30 -10.50 6.38
N PRO A 188 -2.98 -9.24 6.72
CA PRO A 188 -2.80 -8.84 8.12
C PRO A 188 -4.03 -9.11 8.98
N VAL A 189 -5.22 -8.76 8.49
CA VAL A 189 -6.46 -8.91 9.26
C VAL A 189 -6.88 -10.36 9.36
N ASN A 190 -6.70 -11.17 8.31
CA ASN A 190 -6.93 -12.60 8.38
C ASN A 190 -5.96 -13.28 9.36
N THR A 191 -4.68 -12.86 9.36
CA THR A 191 -3.68 -13.31 10.33
C THR A 191 -4.09 -12.96 11.77
N ILE A 192 -4.55 -11.73 12.01
CA ILE A 192 -5.04 -11.30 13.32
C ILE A 192 -6.28 -12.09 13.74
N LYS A 193 -7.28 -12.21 12.86
CA LYS A 193 -8.53 -12.95 13.10
C LYS A 193 -8.27 -14.42 13.42
N SER A 194 -7.33 -15.07 12.72
CA SER A 194 -6.99 -16.48 12.91
C SER A 194 -6.53 -16.80 14.34
N ARG A 195 -5.93 -15.82 15.04
CA ARG A 195 -5.42 -15.96 16.41
C ARG A 195 -5.74 -14.73 17.27
N ILE A 196 -7.00 -14.28 17.24
CA ILE A 196 -7.40 -13.00 17.83
C ILE A 196 -7.07 -12.88 19.32
N GLY A 197 -7.18 -13.96 20.10
CA GLY A 197 -6.85 -13.97 21.53
C GLY A 197 -5.36 -13.76 21.81
N PHE A 198 -4.49 -14.26 20.93
CA PHE A 198 -3.05 -14.02 21.01
C PHE A 198 -2.73 -12.57 20.66
N TRP A 199 -3.21 -12.09 19.51
CA TRP A 199 -2.89 -10.75 19.03
C TRP A 199 -3.43 -9.63 19.94
N LYS A 200 -4.65 -9.78 20.49
CA LYS A 200 -5.17 -8.84 21.50
C LYS A 200 -4.22 -8.70 22.68
N LYS A 201 -3.76 -9.83 23.25
CA LYS A 201 -2.81 -9.83 24.38
C LYS A 201 -1.46 -9.20 24.03
N ILE A 202 -0.96 -9.43 22.82
CA ILE A 202 0.29 -8.81 22.35
C ILE A 202 0.12 -7.30 22.24
N LEU A 203 -0.94 -6.83 21.56
CA LEU A 203 -1.24 -5.41 21.41
C LEU A 203 -1.41 -4.72 22.76
N ASP A 204 -2.11 -5.34 23.70
CA ASP A 204 -2.30 -4.81 25.05
C ASP A 204 -0.96 -4.66 25.79
N ARG A 205 -0.06 -5.66 25.69
CA ARG A 205 1.27 -5.59 26.32
C ARG A 205 2.15 -4.50 25.73
N HIS A 206 2.16 -4.36 24.40
CA HIS A 206 2.89 -3.27 23.74
C HIS A 206 2.31 -1.91 24.15
N LYS A 207 0.98 -1.77 24.25
CA LYS A 207 0.35 -0.53 24.70
C LYS A 207 0.68 -0.19 26.16
N LEU A 208 0.58 -1.17 27.07
CA LEU A 208 0.90 -1.00 28.49
C LEU A 208 2.36 -0.63 28.75
N SER A 209 3.26 -1.04 27.86
CA SER A 209 4.68 -0.69 27.92
C SER A 209 5.04 0.60 27.17
N ASN A 210 4.06 1.37 26.68
CA ASN A 210 4.28 2.53 25.82
C ASN A 210 5.18 2.20 24.62
N TYR A 211 4.97 1.02 24.01
CA TYR A 211 5.74 0.50 22.89
C TYR A 211 7.25 0.37 23.16
N ASN A 212 7.64 0.22 24.42
CA ASN A 212 9.02 -0.01 24.87
C ASN A 212 9.36 -1.50 25.04
N MET A 213 8.69 -2.37 24.27
CA MET A 213 8.97 -3.80 24.21
C MET A 213 9.75 -4.12 22.95
N VAL A 214 10.79 -4.96 23.09
CA VAL A 214 11.56 -5.52 21.99
C VAL A 214 10.92 -6.83 21.54
N THR A 215 10.68 -6.99 20.25
CA THR A 215 10.10 -8.20 19.64
C THR A 215 11.11 -8.85 18.72
N VAL A 216 11.69 -9.96 19.15
CA VAL A 216 12.76 -10.66 18.44
C VAL A 216 12.44 -12.14 18.23
N HIS A 217 13.12 -12.75 17.27
CA HIS A 217 13.06 -14.20 17.06
C HIS A 217 13.57 -14.96 18.29
N ARG A 218 13.09 -16.19 18.51
CA ARG A 218 13.49 -17.01 19.66
C ARG A 218 15.02 -17.20 19.72
N ASN A 219 15.66 -17.49 18.59
CA ASN A 219 17.11 -17.69 18.53
C ASN A 219 17.89 -16.44 18.95
N TYR A 220 17.41 -15.25 18.57
CA TYR A 220 18.01 -13.99 19.00
C TYR A 220 17.95 -13.85 20.53
N PHE A 221 16.82 -14.24 21.13
CA PHE A 221 16.68 -14.25 22.60
C PHE A 221 17.55 -15.33 23.26
N GLU A 222 17.69 -16.52 22.65
CA GLU A 222 18.57 -17.58 23.13
C GLU A 222 20.04 -17.16 23.14
N ASP A 223 20.51 -16.48 22.10
CA ASP A 223 21.87 -15.93 22.04
C ASP A 223 22.12 -14.92 23.17
N LEU A 224 21.14 -14.04 23.43
CA LEU A 224 21.21 -13.10 24.56
C LEU A 224 21.32 -13.82 25.91
N LEU A 225 20.53 -14.88 26.13
CA LEU A 225 20.60 -15.70 27.35
C LEU A 225 21.93 -16.42 27.48
N ALA A 226 22.53 -16.84 26.37
CA ALA A 226 23.85 -17.46 26.33
C ALA A 226 25.01 -16.45 26.38
N ALA A 227 24.73 -15.16 26.59
CA ALA A 227 25.68 -14.06 26.56
C ALA A 227 26.50 -13.94 25.25
N ARG A 228 25.97 -14.49 24.16
CA ARG A 228 26.53 -14.36 22.80
C ARG A 228 26.02 -13.07 22.16
N THR A 229 26.71 -12.59 21.14
CA THR A 229 26.20 -11.52 20.29
C THR A 229 25.15 -12.12 19.36
N PRO A 230 23.88 -11.73 19.47
CA PRO A 230 22.83 -12.31 18.63
C PRO A 230 23.03 -11.88 17.17
N MET A 231 22.81 -12.81 16.25
CA MET A 231 22.81 -12.50 14.81
C MET A 231 21.38 -12.19 14.36
N GLY A 232 21.17 -10.98 13.84
CA GLY A 232 19.86 -10.50 13.37
C GLY A 232 19.41 -11.07 12.02
N GLU A 233 20.15 -12.07 11.50
CA GLU A 233 20.08 -12.56 10.13
C GLU A 233 18.74 -13.24 9.82
N ILE A 234 18.20 -14.06 10.73
CA ILE A 234 17.05 -14.94 10.45
C ILE A 234 15.84 -14.17 9.91
N ILE A 235 15.49 -13.03 10.51
CA ILE A 235 14.31 -12.26 10.06
C ILE A 235 14.61 -11.62 8.70
N ILE A 236 15.82 -11.11 8.51
CA ILE A 236 16.27 -10.50 7.25
C ILE A 236 16.27 -11.54 6.12
N GLU A 237 16.81 -12.73 6.35
CA GLU A 237 16.84 -13.83 5.38
C GLU A 237 15.44 -14.31 5.03
N ASN A 238 14.54 -14.43 6.02
CA ASN A 238 13.15 -14.80 5.79
C ASN A 238 12.41 -13.78 4.92
N LEU A 239 12.67 -12.48 5.14
CA LEU A 239 12.09 -11.40 4.33
C LEU A 239 12.67 -11.40 2.90
N ALA A 240 13.99 -11.57 2.77
CA ALA A 240 14.69 -11.60 1.48
C ALA A 240 14.50 -12.91 0.69
N ARG A 241 14.08 -13.98 1.37
CA ARG A 241 13.97 -15.36 0.87
C ARG A 241 15.29 -15.91 0.29
N LYS A 242 16.42 -15.45 0.82
CA LYS A 242 17.76 -15.88 0.45
C LYS A 242 18.75 -15.63 1.61
N PRO A 243 19.87 -16.35 1.66
CA PRO A 243 20.88 -16.17 2.70
C PRO A 243 21.46 -14.75 2.70
N VAL A 244 21.90 -14.25 3.86
CA VAL A 244 22.48 -12.88 3.96
C VAL A 244 23.62 -12.68 2.98
N THR A 245 24.46 -13.70 2.74
CA THR A 245 25.58 -13.65 1.79
C THR A 245 25.18 -13.37 0.33
N GLU A 246 23.91 -13.61 -0.03
CA GLU A 246 23.38 -13.41 -1.39
C GLU A 246 22.56 -12.12 -1.53
N ILE A 247 22.34 -11.38 -0.44
CA ILE A 247 21.58 -10.12 -0.46
C ILE A 247 22.52 -8.99 -0.90
N SER A 248 22.12 -8.20 -1.89
CA SER A 248 22.90 -7.02 -2.28
C SER A 248 22.84 -5.94 -1.19
N LEU A 249 23.88 -5.11 -1.05
CA LEU A 249 23.87 -4.05 -0.03
C LEU A 249 22.66 -3.10 -0.14
N GLY A 250 22.29 -2.73 -1.38
CA GLY A 250 21.13 -1.88 -1.64
C GLY A 250 19.79 -2.50 -1.21
N GLU A 251 19.71 -3.83 -1.11
CA GLU A 251 18.55 -4.55 -0.59
C GLU A 251 18.66 -4.80 0.93
N LEU A 252 19.85 -5.12 1.42
CA LEU A 252 20.11 -5.38 2.83
C LEU A 252 19.85 -4.16 3.71
N LEU A 253 20.27 -2.97 3.26
CA LEU A 253 20.13 -1.73 4.00
C LEU A 253 18.66 -1.41 4.36
N PRO A 254 17.70 -1.37 3.41
CA PRO A 254 16.28 -1.27 3.71
C PRO A 254 15.76 -2.35 4.66
N LEU A 255 16.20 -3.61 4.50
CA LEU A 255 15.79 -4.72 5.38
C LEU A 255 16.28 -4.53 6.81
N ILE A 256 17.51 -4.04 7.01
CA ILE A 256 18.04 -3.69 8.34
C ILE A 256 17.14 -2.64 8.97
N LYS A 257 16.83 -1.56 8.25
CA LYS A 257 15.94 -0.51 8.75
C LYS A 257 14.58 -1.08 9.16
N ASP A 258 13.93 -1.83 8.27
CA ASP A 258 12.61 -2.41 8.52
C ASP A 258 12.64 -3.34 9.75
N VAL A 259 13.57 -4.30 9.80
CA VAL A 259 13.65 -5.28 10.89
C VAL A 259 14.01 -4.62 12.22
N TYR A 260 14.99 -3.71 12.27
CA TYR A 260 15.45 -3.12 13.53
C TYR A 260 14.42 -2.12 14.10
N GLU A 261 13.70 -1.38 13.26
CA GLU A 261 12.64 -0.47 13.70
C GLU A 261 11.38 -1.23 14.13
N THR A 262 10.95 -2.23 13.35
CA THR A 262 9.73 -3.02 13.66
C THR A 262 9.91 -3.92 14.89
N SER A 263 11.10 -4.47 15.09
CA SER A 263 11.45 -5.23 16.30
C SER A 263 11.66 -4.35 17.54
N ARG A 264 11.75 -3.02 17.36
CA ARG A 264 12.09 -2.04 18.41
C ARG A 264 13.45 -2.30 19.07
N VAL A 265 14.35 -3.04 18.40
CA VAL A 265 15.75 -3.15 18.82
C VAL A 265 16.43 -1.77 18.73
N VAL A 266 15.98 -0.90 17.84
CA VAL A 266 16.35 0.52 17.85
C VAL A 266 15.10 1.39 17.64
N ASP A 267 15.23 2.67 17.94
CA ASP A 267 14.11 3.61 17.81
C ASP A 267 13.91 4.07 16.36
N ARG A 268 15.03 4.28 15.65
CA ARG A 268 15.05 4.71 14.25
C ARG A 268 16.37 4.31 13.59
N VAL A 269 16.33 4.05 12.30
CA VAL A 269 17.47 3.85 11.41
C VAL A 269 17.35 4.84 10.26
N ASP A 270 18.35 5.70 10.10
CA ASP A 270 18.51 6.50 8.88
C ASP A 270 19.59 5.87 8.02
N ILE A 271 19.37 5.89 6.70
CA ILE A 271 20.32 5.38 5.72
C ILE A 271 20.57 6.51 4.73
N ASP A 272 21.82 6.98 4.70
CA ASP A 272 22.29 7.95 3.72
C ASP A 272 23.37 7.29 2.86
N ARG A 273 22.99 6.89 1.64
CA ARG A 273 23.81 6.07 0.75
C ARG A 273 24.25 4.77 1.43
N GLU A 274 25.51 4.71 1.87
CA GLU A 274 26.12 3.56 2.54
C GLU A 274 26.51 3.91 3.99
N THR A 275 25.93 4.98 4.55
CA THR A 275 26.05 5.32 5.97
C THR A 275 24.77 4.93 6.69
N ILE A 276 24.89 4.22 7.80
CA ILE A 276 23.78 3.77 8.64
C ILE A 276 23.85 4.53 9.97
N ILE A 277 22.77 5.19 10.36
CA ILE A 277 22.66 5.90 11.63
C ILE A 277 21.53 5.27 12.43
N LEU A 278 21.85 4.62 13.56
CA LEU A 278 20.87 4.02 14.45
C LEU A 278 20.69 4.90 15.67
N TYR A 279 19.45 5.27 15.94
CA TYR A 279 19.04 6.00 17.13
C TYR A 279 18.50 5.01 18.15
N HIS A 280 18.98 5.10 19.39
CA HIS A 280 18.54 4.22 20.46
C HIS A 280 18.46 4.95 21.80
N ASN A 281 17.57 4.47 22.68
CA ASN A 281 17.43 4.96 24.06
C ASN A 281 18.11 4.06 25.11
N TYR A 282 19.00 3.15 24.70
CA TYR A 282 19.77 2.33 25.64
C TYR A 282 20.70 3.15 26.52
N ARG A 283 20.70 2.84 27.83
CA ARG A 283 21.57 3.48 28.83
C ARG A 283 22.78 2.63 29.22
N ASN A 284 22.68 1.31 29.01
CA ASN A 284 23.73 0.37 29.35
C ASN A 284 24.78 0.32 28.23
N LYS A 285 26.03 0.68 28.55
CA LYS A 285 27.14 0.70 27.58
C LYS A 285 27.43 -0.68 26.98
N GLU A 286 27.32 -1.74 27.75
CA GLU A 286 27.51 -3.11 27.26
C GLU A 286 26.43 -3.50 26.24
N ALA A 287 25.19 -3.06 26.47
CA ALA A 287 24.10 -3.27 25.52
C ALA A 287 24.35 -2.51 24.21
N ILE A 288 24.84 -1.27 24.28
CA ILE A 288 25.20 -0.46 23.11
C ILE A 288 26.33 -1.15 22.32
N GLU A 289 27.36 -1.65 23.00
CA GLU A 289 28.45 -2.37 22.34
C GLU A 289 28.00 -3.71 21.74
N LYS A 290 27.11 -4.45 22.39
CA LYS A 290 26.53 -5.69 21.83
C LYS A 290 25.66 -5.40 20.59
N LEU A 291 24.87 -4.33 20.62
CA LEU A 291 24.10 -3.88 19.46
C LEU A 291 25.02 -3.53 18.29
N LYS A 292 26.07 -2.74 18.55
CA LYS A 292 27.10 -2.40 17.57
C LYS A 292 27.75 -3.65 16.96
N LYS A 293 28.17 -4.61 17.80
CA LYS A 293 28.75 -5.88 17.35
C LYS A 293 27.79 -6.72 16.53
N SER A 294 26.52 -6.78 16.92
CA SER A 294 25.48 -7.54 16.21
C SER A 294 25.31 -7.03 14.79
N LEU A 295 25.19 -5.71 14.62
CA LEU A 295 25.05 -5.09 13.31
C LEU A 295 26.34 -5.21 12.48
N PHE A 296 27.50 -5.04 13.10
CA PHE A 296 28.77 -5.24 12.41
C PHE A 296 28.92 -6.64 11.86
N SER A 297 28.63 -7.65 12.68
CA SER A 297 28.74 -9.03 12.25
C SER A 297 27.79 -9.32 11.09
N LEU A 298 26.57 -8.77 11.10
CA LEU A 298 25.63 -8.90 10.00
C LEU A 298 26.18 -8.32 8.68
N LEU A 299 26.75 -7.12 8.73
CA LEU A 299 27.31 -6.45 7.55
C LEU A 299 28.58 -7.16 7.03
N GLU A 300 29.40 -7.66 7.96
CA GLU A 300 30.59 -8.44 7.64
C GLU A 300 30.24 -9.80 7.02
N THR A 301 29.23 -10.51 7.54
CA THR A 301 28.68 -11.74 6.93
C THR A 301 28.21 -11.47 5.50
N ASN A 302 27.65 -10.29 5.22
CA ASN A 302 27.24 -9.88 3.88
C ASN A 302 28.43 -9.50 2.96
N GLY A 303 29.66 -9.44 3.49
CA GLY A 303 30.87 -9.11 2.74
C GLY A 303 31.21 -7.61 2.70
N HIS A 304 30.60 -6.80 3.56
CA HIS A 304 30.87 -5.36 3.63
C HIS A 304 31.45 -4.93 4.97
N LEU A 305 32.56 -4.19 4.91
CA LEU A 305 33.23 -3.66 6.07
C LEU A 305 32.70 -2.27 6.40
N TYR A 306 32.53 -1.99 7.69
CA TYR A 306 32.06 -0.71 8.20
C TYR A 306 32.92 -0.25 9.36
N ASP A 307 33.08 1.07 9.48
CA ASP A 307 33.52 1.72 10.71
C ASP A 307 32.32 2.14 11.55
N ALA A 308 32.41 2.06 12.88
CA ALA A 308 31.34 2.52 13.75
C ALA A 308 31.83 3.46 14.85
N LYS A 309 31.15 4.59 14.97
CA LYS A 309 31.28 5.54 16.06
C LYS A 309 30.03 5.50 16.91
N ALA A 310 30.21 5.35 18.23
CA ALA A 310 29.13 5.34 19.19
C ALA A 310 29.07 6.66 19.97
N THR A 311 27.87 7.18 20.16
CA THR A 311 27.56 8.28 21.06
C THR A 311 26.55 7.81 22.11
N ALA A 312 26.05 8.70 22.97
CA ALA A 312 25.14 8.32 24.04
C ALA A 312 23.80 7.74 23.54
N ASN A 313 23.33 8.17 22.37
CA ASN A 313 22.01 7.85 21.84
C ASN A 313 22.03 7.45 20.35
N MET A 314 23.22 7.33 19.75
CA MET A 314 23.36 6.99 18.34
C MET A 314 24.59 6.13 18.06
N LEU A 315 24.43 5.20 17.10
CA LEU A 315 25.50 4.47 16.45
C LEU A 315 25.57 4.90 14.99
N VAL A 316 26.72 5.40 14.55
CA VAL A 316 26.97 5.81 13.17
C VAL A 316 27.93 4.83 12.54
N LEU A 317 27.48 4.12 11.50
CA LEU A 317 28.27 3.19 10.72
C LEU A 317 28.55 3.77 9.34
N VAL A 318 29.82 3.81 8.94
CA VAL A 318 30.28 4.31 7.64
C VAL A 318 30.92 3.16 6.88
N HIS A 319 30.44 2.89 5.67
CA HIS A 319 30.99 1.84 4.81
C HIS A 319 32.45 2.11 4.48
N ARG A 320 33.27 1.06 4.59
CA ARG A 320 34.63 1.02 4.08
C ARG A 320 34.59 0.31 2.72
N PRO A 321 34.90 1.02 1.62
CA PRO A 321 35.02 0.39 0.32
C PRO A 321 36.09 -0.70 0.37
N ASP A 322 35.81 -1.87 -0.20
CA ASP A 322 36.87 -2.84 -0.48
C ASP A 322 37.88 -2.16 -1.41
N ILE A 323 39.12 -2.06 -0.93
CA ILE A 323 40.20 -1.38 -1.62
C ILE A 323 40.40 -1.97 -3.02
N GLY A 324 40.27 -3.29 -3.17
CA GLY A 324 40.40 -3.96 -4.46
C GLY A 324 39.27 -3.60 -5.43
N LEU A 325 38.02 -3.57 -4.95
CA LEU A 325 36.87 -3.19 -5.78
C LEU A 325 36.93 -1.72 -6.19
N LYS A 326 37.31 -0.81 -5.28
CA LYS A 326 37.44 0.61 -5.61
C LYS A 326 38.59 0.89 -6.58
N ILE A 327 39.71 0.16 -6.45
CA ILE A 327 40.80 0.20 -7.42
C ILE A 327 40.31 -0.26 -8.79
N ASN A 328 39.60 -1.39 -8.87
CA ASN A 328 39.10 -1.92 -10.14
C ASN A 328 38.06 -1.00 -10.79
N GLU A 329 37.13 -0.43 -10.02
CA GLU A 329 36.14 0.54 -10.51
C GLU A 329 36.82 1.78 -11.12
N ILE A 330 37.86 2.30 -10.46
CA ILE A 330 38.63 3.44 -10.97
C ILE A 330 39.40 3.05 -12.24
N ILE A 331 40.01 1.86 -12.28
CA ILE A 331 40.70 1.34 -13.47
C ILE A 331 39.74 1.17 -14.65
N ASP A 332 38.53 0.64 -14.42
CA ASP A 332 37.51 0.45 -15.45
C ASP A 332 36.98 1.80 -15.97
N ASN A 333 36.76 2.78 -15.08
CA ASN A 333 36.38 4.14 -15.49
C ASN A 333 37.48 4.84 -16.31
N LEU A 334 38.75 4.64 -15.94
CA LEU A 334 39.91 5.13 -16.70
C LEU A 334 40.01 4.48 -18.10
N ARG A 335 39.59 3.22 -18.22
CA ARG A 335 39.61 2.48 -19.48
C ARG A 335 38.50 2.89 -20.44
N ILE A 336 37.36 3.32 -19.92
CA ILE A 336 36.17 3.71 -20.71
C ILE A 336 36.22 5.19 -21.12
N ASN A 337 36.75 6.09 -20.28
CA ASN A 337 36.70 7.54 -20.50
C ASN A 337 38.09 8.19 -20.60
N HIS A 338 38.72 8.07 -21.77
CA HIS A 338 40.05 8.66 -22.03
C HIS A 338 40.13 10.20 -21.89
N SER A 339 39.00 10.91 -21.93
CA SER A 339 38.94 12.38 -21.81
C SER A 339 38.85 12.91 -20.37
N ARG A 340 38.71 12.03 -19.36
CA ARG A 340 38.60 12.40 -17.93
C ARG A 340 39.70 11.83 -17.05
N LEU A 341 40.80 11.39 -17.67
CA LEU A 341 41.97 10.79 -17.02
C LEU A 341 42.43 11.57 -15.78
N ASP A 342 42.54 12.89 -15.88
CA ASP A 342 42.99 13.74 -14.77
C ASP A 342 42.02 13.75 -13.59
N GLN A 343 40.70 13.73 -13.82
CA GLN A 343 39.69 13.72 -12.76
C GLN A 343 39.65 12.37 -12.03
N GLU A 344 39.71 11.27 -12.77
CA GLU A 344 39.73 9.91 -12.21
C GLU A 344 41.05 9.64 -11.47
N LEU A 345 42.19 10.15 -11.95
CA LEU A 345 43.47 10.10 -11.23
C LEU A 345 43.44 10.95 -9.94
N ILE A 346 42.78 12.10 -9.93
CA ILE A 346 42.59 12.90 -8.72
C ILE A 346 41.71 12.15 -7.70
N LEU A 347 40.63 11.51 -8.15
CA LEU A 347 39.78 10.66 -7.30
C LEU A 347 40.57 9.48 -6.72
N PHE A 348 41.42 8.85 -7.53
CA PHE A 348 42.31 7.77 -7.09
C PHE A 348 43.32 8.23 -6.03
N ILE A 349 44.00 9.35 -6.25
CA ILE A 349 44.96 9.90 -5.29
C ILE A 349 44.26 10.34 -3.99
N ALA A 350 43.05 10.89 -4.07
CA ALA A 350 42.25 11.24 -2.91
C ALA A 350 41.85 9.98 -2.09
N PHE A 351 41.45 8.91 -2.78
CA PHE A 351 41.16 7.61 -2.16
C PHE A 351 42.40 7.03 -1.45
N LEU A 352 43.56 6.97 -2.11
CA LEU A 352 44.81 6.51 -1.50
C LEU A 352 45.25 7.36 -0.30
N LYS A 353 45.01 8.68 -0.33
CA LYS A 353 45.28 9.56 0.82
C LYS A 353 44.38 9.28 2.01
N GLN A 354 43.12 8.89 1.78
CA GLN A 354 42.22 8.47 2.87
C GLN A 354 42.71 7.19 3.55
N LEU A 355 43.24 6.23 2.77
CA LEU A 355 43.84 5.01 3.30
C LEU A 355 45.08 5.27 4.15
N LYS A 356 45.91 6.27 3.79
CA LYS A 356 47.10 6.66 4.57
C LYS A 356 46.79 7.26 5.94
N ASN A 357 45.56 7.73 6.16
CA ASN A 357 45.12 8.30 7.44
C ASN A 357 44.45 7.27 8.36
N ILE A 358 44.38 6.00 7.94
CA ILE A 358 43.97 4.89 8.81
C ILE A 358 45.18 4.59 9.71
N PRO A 359 45.07 4.73 11.05
CA PRO A 359 46.17 4.39 11.93
C PRO A 359 46.51 2.90 11.80
N ASP A 360 47.81 2.59 11.77
CA ASP A 360 48.32 1.21 11.72
C ASP A 360 47.66 0.37 12.83
N ILE A 361 47.20 -0.83 12.45
CA ILE A 361 46.54 -1.81 13.32
C ILE A 361 47.51 -2.32 14.39
#